data_AF-A0A0U2Q8C2-F1
#
_entry.id   AF-A0A0U2Q8C2-F1
#
_cell.length_a   1.000
_cell.length_b   1.000
_cell.length_c   1.000
_cell.angle_alpha   90.00
_cell.angle_beta   90.00
_cell.angle_gamma   90.00
#
_symmetry.space_group_name_H-M   'P 1'
#
loop_
_entity.id
_entity.type
_entity.pdbx_description
1 polymer ?
#
loop_
_entity_poly.entity_id
_entity_poly.type
_entity_poly.pdbx_seq_one_letter_code
_entity_poly.pdbx_strand_id
1 'polypeptide(L)'
;MLRETEDGFRIAEEDLRLRGEGELLGVRQSGTPGFQVARLEVHADLLELARDEARLILSRDPELDSDRGQALRLLLYLFGRDEATRLLRAG
;
A
#
# COMPACT_ATOMS: atom_id res chain seq x y z
N MET A 1 16.31 -0.24 19.96
CA MET A 1 15.55 -1.49 20.02
C MET A 1 14.64 -1.52 18.80
N LEU A 2 14.97 -2.31 17.78
CA LEU A 2 14.30 -2.35 16.45
C LEU A 2 13.98 -3.81 16.07
N ARG A 3 13.50 -4.60 17.04
CA ARG A 3 13.10 -5.99 16.85
C ARG A 3 11.97 -6.36 17.80
N GLU A 4 10.78 -5.82 17.56
CA GLU A 4 9.58 -6.26 18.28
C GLU A 4 8.48 -6.81 17.37
N THR A 5 8.66 -6.82 16.04
CA THR A 5 7.69 -7.50 15.15
C THR A 5 8.33 -7.92 13.83
N GLU A 6 7.98 -9.12 13.35
CA GLU A 6 8.31 -9.61 11.99
C GLU A 6 7.29 -9.13 10.95
N ASP A 7 6.25 -8.39 11.38
CA ASP A 7 5.30 -7.75 10.49
C ASP A 7 5.93 -6.51 9.84
N GLY A 8 6.47 -6.69 8.63
CA GLY A 8 7.08 -5.63 7.83
C GLY A 8 6.19 -4.40 7.61
N PHE A 9 4.87 -4.52 7.77
CA PHE A 9 3.94 -3.40 7.64
C PHE A 9 3.93 -2.50 8.88
N ARG A 10 3.97 -3.07 10.09
CA ARG A 10 4.08 -2.27 11.32
C ARG A 10 5.40 -1.50 11.35
N ILE A 11 6.46 -2.09 10.80
CA ILE A 11 7.74 -1.42 10.63
C ILE A 11 7.60 -0.24 9.65
N ALA A 12 6.91 -0.44 8.52
CA ALA A 12 6.69 0.62 7.53
C ALA A 12 5.79 1.76 8.05
N GLU A 13 4.78 1.45 8.86
CA GLU A 13 3.86 2.42 9.46
C GLU A 13 4.56 3.27 10.53
N GLU A 14 5.37 2.64 11.38
CA GLU A 14 6.17 3.34 12.38
C GLU A 14 7.27 4.18 11.75
N ASP A 15 7.93 3.67 10.70
CA ASP A 15 8.93 4.40 9.92
C ASP A 15 8.30 5.62 9.20
N LEU A 16 7.09 5.48 8.66
CA LEU A 16 6.32 6.57 8.07
C LEU A 16 5.90 7.62 9.11
N ARG A 17 5.45 7.20 10.30
CA ARG A 17 5.06 8.09 11.41
C ARG A 17 6.24 8.89 11.96
N LEU A 18 7.42 8.28 12.04
CA LEU A 18 8.65 8.92 12.50
C LEU A 18 9.23 9.92 11.48
N ARG A 19 8.94 9.76 10.18
CA ARG A 19 9.50 10.60 9.10
C ARG A 19 8.64 11.82 8.74
N GLY A 20 7.34 11.79 9.07
CA GLY A 20 6.38 12.81 8.62
C GLY A 20 6.15 12.79 7.09
N GLU A 21 5.14 13.51 6.61
CA GLU A 21 4.63 13.43 5.21
C GLU A 21 5.66 13.68 4.09
N GLY A 22 6.89 14.10 4.41
CA GLY A 22 7.86 14.61 3.45
C GLY A 22 9.07 13.74 3.08
N GLU A 23 9.38 12.67 3.81
CA GLU A 23 10.66 11.94 3.61
C GLU A 23 10.52 10.41 3.73
N LEU A 24 9.57 9.79 3.02
CA LEU A 24 9.53 8.32 2.95
C LEU A 24 10.74 7.70 2.24
N LEU A 25 11.41 8.48 1.39
CA LEU A 25 12.58 8.06 0.65
C LEU A 25 13.54 9.25 0.70
N GLY A 26 14.72 9.06 1.26
CA GLY A 26 15.74 10.10 1.22
C GLY A 26 15.87 10.67 -0.20
N VAL A 27 16.08 11.98 -0.26
CA VAL A 27 16.21 12.84 -1.44
C VAL A 27 14.88 13.37 -1.98
N ARG A 28 14.69 14.69 -1.83
CA ARG A 28 13.83 15.50 -2.70
C ARG A 28 14.31 15.32 -4.15
N GLN A 29 13.84 14.30 -4.85
CA GLN A 29 13.95 14.20 -6.29
C GLN A 29 12.57 14.41 -6.90
N SER A 30 12.53 15.28 -7.89
CA SER A 30 11.38 15.82 -8.59
C SER A 30 10.60 14.79 -9.42
N GLY A 31 10.35 13.58 -8.91
CA GLY A 31 9.93 12.46 -9.77
C GLY A 31 9.07 11.34 -9.17
N THR A 32 8.71 11.37 -7.89
CA THR A 32 7.77 10.36 -7.34
C THR A 32 6.52 11.08 -6.86
N PRO A 33 5.31 10.64 -7.24
CA PRO A 33 4.12 11.34 -6.79
C PRO A 33 4.05 11.14 -5.28
N GLY A 34 4.05 12.25 -4.53
CA GLY A 34 3.44 12.22 -3.20
C GLY A 34 2.03 11.64 -3.30
N PHE A 35 1.40 11.29 -2.18
CA PHE A 35 -0.01 10.90 -2.20
C PHE A 35 -0.80 11.99 -2.96
N GLN A 36 -1.20 11.69 -4.21
CA GLN A 36 -1.74 12.71 -5.11
C GLN A 36 -3.11 13.22 -4.63
N VAL A 37 -3.77 12.44 -3.79
CA VAL A 37 -5.17 12.64 -3.38
C VAL A 37 -5.34 12.62 -1.85
N ALA A 38 -4.42 11.99 -1.10
CA ALA A 38 -4.59 11.77 0.33
C ALA A 38 -3.51 12.49 1.15
N ARG A 39 -3.91 13.28 2.16
CA ARG A 39 -3.01 13.76 3.20
C ARG A 39 -3.07 12.82 4.39
N LEU A 40 -1.93 12.36 4.87
CA LEU A 40 -1.84 11.34 5.90
C LEU A 40 -2.37 11.85 7.24
N GLU A 41 -2.11 13.13 7.54
CA GLU A 41 -2.59 13.84 8.73
C GLU A 41 -4.11 13.77 8.95
N VAL A 42 -4.87 13.68 7.86
CA VAL A 42 -6.35 13.71 7.88
C VAL A 42 -6.98 12.41 7.39
N HIS A 43 -6.22 11.52 6.75
CA HIS A 43 -6.74 10.30 6.13
C HIS A 43 -6.09 9.02 6.66
N ALA A 44 -5.38 9.07 7.80
CA ALA A 44 -4.78 7.88 8.42
C ALA A 44 -5.81 6.75 8.57
N ASP A 45 -7.02 7.06 9.02
CA ASP A 45 -8.12 6.11 9.21
C ASP A 45 -8.52 5.39 7.90
N LEU A 46 -8.37 6.06 6.75
CA LEU A 46 -8.65 5.48 5.44
C LEU A 46 -7.58 4.47 5.02
N LEU A 47 -6.35 4.57 5.54
CA LEU A 47 -5.31 3.59 5.27
C LEU A 47 -5.58 2.28 6.00
N GLU A 48 -6.05 2.33 7.24
CA GLU A 48 -6.47 1.14 7.99
C GLU A 48 -7.64 0.45 7.29
N LEU A 49 -8.66 1.21 6.90
CA LEU A 49 -9.80 0.69 6.13
C LEU A 49 -9.36 0.07 4.80
N ALA A 50 -8.50 0.75 4.05
CA ALA A 50 -7.99 0.25 2.77
C ALA A 50 -7.19 -1.05 2.94
N ARG A 51 -6.41 -1.17 4.02
CA ARG A 51 -5.65 -2.38 4.35
C ARG A 51 -6.58 -3.56 4.63
N ASP A 52 -7.62 -3.33 5.43
CA ASP A 52 -8.55 -4.40 5.79
C ASP A 52 -9.41 -4.84 4.61
N GLU A 53 -9.84 -3.90 3.75
CA GLU A 53 -10.49 -4.23 2.48
C GLU A 53 -9.56 -5.05 1.58
N ALA A 54 -8.28 -4.68 1.44
CA ALA A 54 -7.32 -5.43 0.63
C ALA A 54 -7.15 -6.87 1.15
N ARG A 55 -7.03 -7.06 2.48
CA ARG A 55 -6.96 -8.40 3.09
C ARG A 55 -8.23 -9.20 2.83
N LEU A 56 -9.40 -8.59 2.99
CA LEU A 56 -10.66 -9.26 2.76
C LEU A 56 -10.80 -9.69 1.30
N ILE A 57 -10.44 -8.82 0.35
CA ILE A 57 -10.43 -9.13 -1.07
C ILE A 57 -9.50 -10.32 -1.33
N LEU A 58 -8.26 -10.30 -0.86
CA LEU A 58 -7.31 -11.39 -1.08
C LEU A 58 -7.73 -12.70 -0.42
N SER A 59 -8.43 -12.64 0.71
CA SER A 59 -8.98 -13.85 1.36
C SER A 59 -10.10 -14.51 0.56
N ARG A 60 -10.84 -13.73 -0.24
CA ARG A 60 -12.02 -14.18 -0.99
C ARG A 60 -11.72 -14.45 -2.47
N ASP A 61 -10.81 -13.69 -3.04
CA ASP A 61 -10.42 -13.69 -4.45
C ASP A 61 -8.89 -13.49 -4.55
N PRO A 62 -8.10 -14.49 -4.14
CA PRO A 62 -6.64 -14.37 -4.07
C PRO A 62 -5.99 -14.10 -5.43
N GLU A 63 -6.58 -14.63 -6.51
CA GLU A 63 -6.08 -14.46 -7.88
C GLU A 63 -6.61 -13.19 -8.57
N LEU A 64 -7.56 -12.50 -7.94
CA LEU A 64 -8.29 -11.35 -8.49
C LEU A 64 -9.00 -11.69 -9.81
N ASP A 65 -9.64 -12.86 -9.88
CA ASP A 65 -10.28 -13.36 -11.09
C ASP A 65 -11.76 -12.98 -11.22
N SER A 66 -12.40 -12.54 -10.13
CA SER A 66 -13.77 -12.01 -10.18
C SER A 66 -13.85 -10.71 -10.99
N ASP A 67 -15.05 -10.29 -11.38
CA ASP A 67 -15.26 -8.99 -12.04
C ASP A 67 -14.67 -7.82 -11.23
N ARG A 68 -14.80 -7.86 -9.90
CA ARG A 68 -14.20 -6.88 -8.98
C ARG A 68 -12.67 -7.02 -8.94
N GLY A 69 -12.15 -8.24 -8.96
CA GLY A 69 -10.72 -8.53 -9.03
C GLY A 69 -10.07 -8.00 -10.32
N GLN A 70 -10.71 -8.22 -11.47
CA GLN A 70 -10.23 -7.70 -12.76
C GLN A 70 -10.23 -6.17 -12.78
N ALA A 71 -11.25 -5.52 -12.22
CA ALA A 71 -11.27 -4.07 -12.06
C ALA A 71 -10.10 -3.56 -11.19
N LEU A 72 -9.78 -4.27 -10.10
CA LEU A 72 -8.63 -3.94 -9.26
C LEU A 72 -7.30 -4.11 -9.99
N ARG A 73 -7.14 -5.16 -10.81
CA ARG A 73 -5.95 -5.36 -11.66
C ARG A 73 -5.75 -4.20 -12.64
N LEU A 74 -6.83 -3.71 -13.24
CA LEU A 74 -6.79 -2.54 -14.12
C LEU A 74 -6.33 -1.29 -13.35
N LEU A 75 -6.85 -1.07 -12.14
CA LEU A 75 -6.42 0.05 -11.30
C LEU A 75 -4.93 -0.09 -10.93
N LEU A 76 -4.48 -1.28 -10.50
CA LEU A 76 -3.07 -1.52 -10.16
C LEU A 76 -2.16 -1.22 -11.35
N TYR A 77 -2.54 -1.61 -12.57
CA TYR A 77 -1.82 -1.27 -13.79
C TYR A 77 -1.80 0.25 -14.05
N LEU A 78 -2.94 0.94 -13.95
CA LEU A 78 -3.02 2.38 -14.19
C LEU A 78 -2.18 3.19 -13.18
N PHE A 79 -2.04 2.70 -11.94
CA PHE A 79 -1.22 3.32 -10.90
C PHE A 79 0.25 2.86 -10.89
N GLY A 80 0.68 2.05 -11.88
CA GLY A 80 2.06 1.55 -11.96
C GLY A 80 2.45 0.62 -10.80
N ARG A 81 1.47 -0.12 -10.25
CA ARG A 81 1.63 -1.07 -9.14
C ARG A 81 1.54 -2.52 -9.60
N ASP A 82 1.93 -2.76 -10.84
CA ASP A 82 1.95 -4.06 -11.52
C ASP A 82 2.93 -5.06 -10.88
N GLU A 83 3.87 -4.61 -10.05
CA GLU A 83 4.64 -5.51 -9.19
C GLU A 83 3.80 -6.17 -8.09
N ALA A 84 2.77 -5.48 -7.59
CA ALA A 84 1.88 -6.04 -6.58
C ALA A 84 1.11 -7.26 -7.14
N THR A 85 0.66 -7.23 -8.39
CA THR A 85 -0.04 -8.38 -9.01
C THR A 85 0.89 -9.58 -9.23
N ARG A 86 2.18 -9.36 -9.45
CA ARG A 86 3.18 -10.44 -9.52
C ARG A 86 3.41 -11.10 -8.16
N LEU A 87 3.48 -10.31 -7.08
CA LEU A 87 3.66 -10.82 -5.72
C LEU A 87 2.46 -11.64 -5.23
N LEU A 88 1.25 -11.26 -5.63
CA LEU A 88 0.02 -12.01 -5.30
C LEU A 88 0.00 -13.43 -5.88
N ARG A 89 0.59 -13.63 -7.07
CA ARG A 89 0.67 -14.94 -7.74
C ARG A 89 1.80 -15.84 -7.23
N ALA A 90 2.74 -15.28 -6.48
CA ALA A 90 3.91 -15.98 -5.99
C ALA A 90 3.71 -16.57 -4.57
N GLY A 91 2.57 -16.29 -3.94
CA GLY A 91 2.18 -16.77 -2.61
C GLY A 91 1.21 -17.94 -2.67
#